data_AF-A0A4R5U5Q5-F1
#
_entry.id   AF-A0A4R5U5Q5-F1
#
_cell.length_a   1.000
_cell.length_b   1.000
_cell.length_c   1.000
_cell.angle_alpha   90.00
_cell.angle_beta   90.00
_cell.angle_gamma   90.00
#
_symmetry.space_group_name_H-M   'P 1'
#
loop_
_entity.id
_entity.type
_entity.pdbx_description
1 polymer ?
#
loop_
_entity_poly.entity_id
_entity_poly.type
_entity_poly.pdbx_seq_one_letter_code
_entity_poly.pdbx_strand_id
1 'polypeptide(L)'
;MTDANWLYENFDTAGSAIGFRVNKKLDEVQSPFQKIEIYESTDWGNVMLIDGAMMVTTRDNFLYHEMMSHPALFTHAAPKTVVIIGGGDCGTLREVLRHPGVEKAVQCDIDEQVTRMAEKYFPELCESNGDARAEILFDDGIAYMANCAPGSVDIVIVDSTDPVGPAEGLFNKAFFESCHRALKDDGILVQQSESPLVLLDLIKAMRAEMGKAGFTTFQTLPFPQPCYPTGWWSCTLARKGQGFDFREADARAKPFETLYYTADIHKGAQSLPPFVAKALGEG
;
A
#
# COMPACT_ATOMS: atom_id res chain seq x y z
N MET A 1 -4.11 -39.57 -10.67
CA MET A 1 -3.68 -38.17 -10.49
C MET A 1 -4.53 -37.63 -9.37
N THR A 2 -3.96 -37.26 -8.24
CA THR A 2 -4.71 -36.53 -7.20
C THR A 2 -5.04 -35.15 -7.76
N ASP A 3 -6.31 -34.78 -7.78
CA ASP A 3 -6.74 -33.47 -8.25
C ASP A 3 -5.95 -32.38 -7.51
N ALA A 4 -5.29 -31.50 -8.26
CA ALA A 4 -4.55 -30.40 -7.66
C ALA A 4 -5.55 -29.47 -6.95
N ASN A 5 -5.30 -29.16 -5.68
CA ASN A 5 -6.10 -28.21 -4.93
C ASN A 5 -5.64 -26.79 -5.30
N TRP A 6 -6.55 -25.98 -5.85
CA TRP A 6 -6.27 -24.61 -6.27
C TRP A 6 -7.13 -23.64 -5.47
N LEU A 7 -6.49 -22.61 -4.95
CA LEU A 7 -7.12 -21.43 -4.36
C LEU A 7 -7.28 -20.39 -5.46
N TYR A 8 -8.45 -19.79 -5.58
CA TYR A 8 -8.74 -18.75 -6.56
C TYR A 8 -9.28 -17.50 -5.89
N GLU A 9 -8.85 -16.35 -6.39
CA GLU A 9 -9.55 -15.07 -6.23
C GLU A 9 -10.24 -14.76 -7.55
N ASN A 10 -11.56 -14.53 -7.48
CA ASN A 10 -12.34 -14.12 -8.63
C ASN A 10 -12.39 -12.59 -8.67
N PHE A 11 -12.02 -12.02 -9.82
CA PHE A 11 -12.09 -10.60 -10.07
C PHE A 11 -13.19 -10.31 -11.09
N ASP A 12 -14.43 -10.25 -10.58
CA ASP A 12 -15.66 -10.17 -11.36
C ASP A 12 -15.70 -8.95 -12.28
N THR A 13 -15.16 -7.81 -11.83
CA THR A 13 -15.12 -6.55 -12.60
C THR A 13 -14.44 -6.70 -13.96
N ALA A 14 -13.41 -7.56 -14.07
CA ALA A 14 -12.74 -7.84 -15.34
C ALA A 14 -13.11 -9.21 -15.93
N GLY A 15 -14.03 -9.97 -15.30
CA GLY A 15 -14.36 -11.33 -15.71
C GLY A 15 -13.16 -12.26 -15.73
N SER A 16 -12.27 -12.12 -14.76
CA SER A 16 -11.00 -12.87 -14.66
C SER A 16 -10.81 -13.46 -13.28
N ALA A 17 -9.91 -14.43 -13.14
CA ALA A 17 -9.52 -14.97 -11.83
C ALA A 17 -8.02 -15.21 -11.81
N ILE A 18 -7.43 -15.09 -10.62
CA ILE A 18 -6.07 -15.53 -10.35
C ILE A 18 -6.12 -16.72 -9.39
N GLY A 19 -5.23 -17.70 -9.58
CA GLY A 19 -5.22 -18.88 -8.73
C GLY A 19 -3.84 -19.45 -8.47
N PHE A 20 -3.68 -19.98 -7.27
CA PHE A 20 -2.46 -20.61 -6.78
C PHE A 20 -2.74 -22.03 -6.30
N ARG A 21 -1.82 -22.94 -6.60
CA ARG A 21 -1.92 -24.31 -6.09
C ARG A 21 -1.53 -24.33 -4.62
N VAL A 22 -2.39 -24.92 -3.80
CA VAL A 22 -2.24 -24.96 -2.34
C VAL A 22 -2.11 -26.38 -1.82
N ASN A 23 -1.31 -26.54 -0.77
CA ASN A 23 -1.21 -27.79 -0.02
C ASN A 23 -2.40 -27.94 0.93
N LYS A 24 -2.67 -26.89 1.73
CA LYS A 24 -3.73 -26.86 2.74
C LYS A 24 -4.03 -25.44 3.22
N LYS A 25 -5.16 -25.30 3.89
CA LYS A 25 -5.45 -24.14 4.74
C LYS A 25 -4.68 -24.26 6.05
N LEU A 26 -4.06 -23.17 6.48
CA LEU A 26 -3.30 -23.07 7.73
C LEU A 26 -4.14 -22.51 8.88
N ASP A 27 -4.92 -21.46 8.61
CA ASP A 27 -5.75 -20.79 9.62
C ASP A 27 -6.96 -20.10 9.00
N GLU A 28 -7.94 -19.79 9.84
CA GLU A 28 -9.11 -18.97 9.52
C GLU A 28 -9.61 -18.25 10.76
N VAL A 29 -9.89 -16.96 10.63
CA VAL A 29 -10.62 -16.18 11.64
C VAL A 29 -11.67 -15.32 10.97
N GLN A 30 -12.89 -15.33 11.53
CA GLN A 30 -13.87 -14.28 11.30
C GLN A 30 -13.71 -13.23 12.41
N SER A 31 -13.19 -12.05 12.08
CA SER A 31 -13.15 -10.93 13.00
C SER A 31 -14.49 -10.15 12.96
N PRO A 32 -14.69 -9.15 13.82
CA PRO A 32 -15.82 -8.23 13.71
C PRO A 32 -15.87 -7.44 12.38
N PHE A 33 -14.75 -7.39 11.64
CA PHE A 33 -14.60 -6.56 10.45
C PHE A 33 -14.63 -7.38 9.15
N GLN A 34 -13.94 -8.52 9.13
CA GLN A 34 -13.67 -9.27 7.90
C GLN A 34 -13.28 -10.73 8.20
N LYS A 35 -13.32 -11.56 7.17
CA LYS A 35 -12.84 -12.94 7.22
C LYS A 35 -11.38 -13.01 6.75
N ILE A 36 -10.49 -13.52 7.59
CA ILE A 36 -9.07 -13.66 7.31
C ILE A 36 -8.74 -15.14 7.17
N GLU A 37 -8.09 -15.52 6.07
CA GLU A 37 -7.74 -16.90 5.76
C GLU A 37 -6.26 -17.01 5.39
N ILE A 38 -5.59 -18.04 5.90
CA ILE A 38 -4.18 -18.31 5.59
C ILE A 38 -4.06 -19.67 4.91
N TYR A 39 -3.34 -19.71 3.80
CA TYR A 39 -3.08 -20.93 3.03
C TYR A 39 -1.59 -21.16 2.85
N GLU A 40 -1.19 -22.43 2.87
CA GLU A 40 0.14 -22.86 2.44
C GLU A 40 0.09 -23.16 0.94
N SER A 41 0.73 -22.33 0.13
CA SER A 41 0.88 -22.59 -1.30
C SER A 41 2.05 -23.53 -1.60
N THR A 42 2.06 -24.07 -2.81
CA THR A 42 3.15 -24.94 -3.29
C THR A 42 4.42 -24.18 -3.67
N ASP A 43 4.29 -23.00 -4.30
CA ASP A 43 5.41 -22.28 -4.91
C ASP A 43 5.53 -20.79 -4.48
N TRP A 44 4.54 -20.29 -3.73
CA TRP A 44 4.39 -18.87 -3.34
C TRP A 44 4.57 -18.61 -1.83
N GLY A 45 4.89 -19.66 -1.06
CA GLY A 45 4.92 -19.63 0.40
C GLY A 45 3.53 -19.50 1.01
N ASN A 46 3.39 -18.73 2.09
CA ASN A 46 2.08 -18.49 2.69
C ASN A 46 1.31 -17.46 1.87
N VAL A 47 -0.02 -17.60 1.86
CA VAL A 47 -0.95 -16.69 1.17
C VAL A 47 -2.03 -16.26 2.15
N MET A 48 -2.22 -14.96 2.30
CA MET A 48 -3.31 -14.38 3.10
C MET A 48 -4.42 -13.90 2.18
N LEU A 49 -5.66 -14.31 2.49
CA LEU A 49 -6.87 -13.75 1.90
C LEU A 49 -7.65 -13.00 2.96
N ILE A 50 -8.26 -11.88 2.57
CA ILE A 50 -9.22 -11.12 3.35
C ILE A 50 -10.50 -11.01 2.53
N ASP A 51 -11.62 -11.50 3.08
CA ASP A 51 -12.93 -11.60 2.41
C ASP A 51 -12.86 -12.20 0.99
N GLY A 52 -11.90 -13.10 0.78
CA GLY A 52 -11.67 -13.80 -0.50
C GLY A 52 -10.70 -13.12 -1.45
N ALA A 53 -10.28 -11.88 -1.19
CA ALA A 53 -9.29 -11.15 -1.98
C ALA A 53 -7.86 -11.45 -1.51
N MET A 54 -6.90 -11.61 -2.42
CA MET A 54 -5.50 -11.90 -2.06
C MET A 54 -4.81 -10.64 -1.56
N MET A 55 -4.31 -10.69 -0.32
CA MET A 55 -3.65 -9.55 0.30
C MET A 55 -2.13 -9.62 0.22
N VAL A 56 -1.56 -10.80 0.46
CA VAL A 56 -0.09 -10.95 0.45
C VAL A 56 0.31 -12.39 0.22
N THR A 57 1.45 -12.58 -0.47
CA THR A 57 2.17 -13.85 -0.51
C THR A 57 3.61 -13.67 0.00
N THR A 58 4.17 -14.72 0.61
CA THR A 58 5.59 -14.70 1.01
C THR A 58 6.52 -14.41 -0.17
N ARG A 59 6.17 -14.88 -1.37
CA ARG A 59 7.06 -14.82 -2.55
C ARG A 59 7.25 -13.41 -3.10
N ASP A 60 6.20 -12.60 -3.16
CA ASP A 60 6.19 -11.35 -3.94
C ASP A 60 5.81 -10.10 -3.13
N ASN A 61 5.64 -10.22 -1.80
CA ASN A 61 5.30 -9.11 -0.90
C ASN A 61 6.20 -7.86 -1.08
N PHE A 62 7.47 -8.06 -1.41
CA PHE A 62 8.45 -6.97 -1.52
C PHE A 62 8.11 -5.97 -2.64
N LEU A 63 7.43 -6.40 -3.70
CA LEU A 63 7.10 -5.54 -4.83
C LEU A 63 6.20 -4.38 -4.37
N TYR A 64 5.10 -4.73 -3.70
CA TYR A 64 4.13 -3.77 -3.18
C TYR A 64 4.72 -2.92 -2.04
N HIS A 65 5.29 -3.54 -1.00
CA HIS A 65 5.77 -2.80 0.18
C HIS A 65 6.89 -1.81 -0.16
N GLU A 66 7.83 -2.19 -1.02
CA GLU A 66 8.92 -1.30 -1.43
C GLU A 66 8.39 -0.13 -2.29
N MET A 67 7.40 -0.37 -3.16
CA MET A 67 6.82 0.65 -4.04
C MET A 67 5.81 1.57 -3.34
N MET A 68 5.13 1.10 -2.30
CA MET A 68 4.29 1.94 -1.44
C MET A 68 5.12 2.87 -0.55
N SER A 69 6.33 2.43 -0.16
CA SER A 69 7.14 3.14 0.83
C SER A 69 8.22 4.03 0.21
N HIS A 70 9.14 3.43 -0.54
CA HIS A 70 10.40 4.08 -0.88
C HIS A 70 10.27 5.25 -1.86
N PRO A 71 9.42 5.21 -2.91
CA PRO A 71 9.24 6.35 -3.80
C PRO A 71 8.88 7.64 -3.04
N ALA A 72 7.94 7.58 -2.11
CA ALA A 72 7.54 8.74 -1.31
C ALA A 72 8.63 9.19 -0.35
N LEU A 73 9.29 8.25 0.36
CA LEU A 73 10.36 8.56 1.32
C LEU A 73 11.59 9.21 0.67
N PHE A 74 11.94 8.81 -0.56
CA PHE A 74 13.02 9.44 -1.32
C PHE A 74 12.58 10.71 -2.06
N THR A 75 11.29 10.89 -2.32
CA THR A 75 10.75 12.15 -2.86
C THR A 75 10.70 13.25 -1.80
N HIS A 76 10.27 12.90 -0.59
CA HIS A 76 10.27 13.85 0.53
C HIS A 76 11.72 14.23 0.90
N ALA A 77 11.96 15.51 1.19
CA ALA A 77 13.30 16.03 1.42
C ALA A 77 13.96 15.44 2.68
N ALA A 78 13.19 15.35 3.78
CA ALA A 78 13.64 14.79 5.05
C ALA A 78 12.45 14.25 5.88
N PRO A 79 11.84 13.12 5.49
CA PRO A 79 10.64 12.60 6.18
C PRO A 79 11.00 12.10 7.58
N LYS A 80 10.23 12.53 8.59
CA LYS A 80 10.45 12.16 10.00
C LYS A 80 9.25 11.43 10.60
N THR A 81 8.04 11.91 10.33
CA THR A 81 6.79 11.34 10.81
C THR A 81 6.01 10.73 9.66
N VAL A 82 5.83 9.42 9.70
CA VAL A 82 5.06 8.65 8.72
C VAL A 82 3.84 8.03 9.40
N VAL A 83 2.68 8.14 8.75
CA VAL A 83 1.45 7.46 9.18
C VAL A 83 1.04 6.48 8.09
N ILE A 84 0.81 5.24 8.45
CA ILE A 84 0.28 4.17 7.62
C ILE A 84 -1.14 3.89 8.09
N ILE A 85 -2.10 3.97 7.17
CA ILE A 85 -3.50 3.61 7.41
C ILE A 85 -3.74 2.26 6.73
N GLY A 86 -4.20 1.27 7.50
CA GLY A 86 -4.18 -0.13 7.10
C GLY A 86 -2.79 -0.76 7.30
N GLY A 87 -2.35 -1.56 6.33
CA GLY A 87 -1.05 -2.23 6.35
C GLY A 87 -0.92 -3.26 7.47
N GLY A 88 -2.02 -3.92 7.84
CA GLY A 88 -2.07 -4.86 8.97
C GLY A 88 -1.02 -5.98 8.93
N ASP A 89 -0.50 -6.34 7.75
CA ASP A 89 0.60 -7.31 7.59
C ASP A 89 1.98 -6.78 8.02
N CYS A 90 2.11 -5.47 8.23
CA CYS A 90 3.28 -4.74 8.69
C CYS A 90 4.44 -4.60 7.68
N GLY A 91 4.29 -5.08 6.44
CA GLY A 91 5.34 -4.99 5.42
C GLY A 91 5.68 -3.54 5.02
N THR A 92 4.67 -2.68 4.90
CA THR A 92 4.87 -1.24 4.66
C THR A 92 5.59 -0.58 5.85
N LEU A 93 5.21 -0.90 7.09
CA LEU A 93 5.87 -0.39 8.30
C LEU A 93 7.34 -0.82 8.35
N ARG A 94 7.64 -2.08 8.04
CA ARG A 94 9.02 -2.58 7.90
C ARG A 94 9.81 -1.71 6.95
N GLU A 95 9.33 -1.49 5.72
CA GLU A 95 10.07 -0.72 4.72
C GLU A 95 10.25 0.76 5.09
N VAL A 96 9.25 1.38 5.73
CA VAL A 96 9.35 2.75 6.27
C VAL A 96 10.47 2.85 7.29
N LEU A 97 10.55 1.90 8.24
CA LEU A 97 11.52 1.93 9.33
C LEU A 97 12.98 1.70 8.88
N ARG A 98 13.22 1.22 7.66
CA ARG A 98 14.58 1.10 7.09
C ARG A 98 15.22 2.46 6.83
N HIS A 99 14.43 3.53 6.76
CA HIS A 99 14.92 4.88 6.58
C HIS A 99 15.40 5.47 7.92
N PRO A 100 16.69 5.76 8.09
CA PRO A 100 17.23 6.23 9.37
C PRO A 100 16.76 7.65 9.74
N GLY A 101 16.27 8.43 8.76
CA GLY A 101 15.70 9.75 9.00
C GLY A 101 14.29 9.74 9.60
N VAL A 102 13.59 8.60 9.52
CA VAL A 102 12.27 8.44 10.15
C VAL A 102 12.46 8.38 11.66
N GLU A 103 11.78 9.28 12.37
CA GLU A 103 11.79 9.41 13.83
C GLU A 103 10.55 8.75 14.47
N LYS A 104 9.43 8.70 13.72
CA LYS A 104 8.18 8.08 14.15
C LYS A 104 7.43 7.48 12.95
N ALA A 105 7.02 6.22 13.07
CA ALA A 105 6.15 5.53 12.12
C ALA A 105 4.93 4.98 12.87
N VAL A 106 3.74 5.49 12.55
CA VAL A 106 2.48 4.98 13.10
C VAL A 106 1.83 4.07 12.07
N GLN A 107 1.41 2.88 12.46
CA GLN A 107 0.50 2.05 11.67
C GLN A 107 -0.83 1.98 12.40
N CYS A 108 -1.92 2.34 11.73
CA CYS A 108 -3.27 2.31 12.26
C CYS A 108 -4.11 1.38 11.39
N ASP A 109 -4.32 0.16 11.89
CA ASP A 109 -5.15 -0.86 11.23
C ASP A 109 -6.42 -1.09 12.05
N ILE A 110 -7.57 -1.29 11.41
CA ILE A 110 -8.83 -1.44 12.13
C ILE A 110 -8.96 -2.83 12.80
N ASP A 111 -8.26 -3.84 12.27
CA ASP A 111 -8.45 -5.23 12.64
C ASP A 111 -7.15 -5.86 13.14
N GLU A 112 -6.99 -5.85 14.47
CA GLU A 112 -5.86 -6.49 15.15
C GLU A 112 -5.58 -7.93 14.67
N GLN A 113 -6.62 -8.67 14.26
CA GLN A 113 -6.44 -10.06 13.83
C GLN A 113 -5.59 -10.18 12.57
N VAL A 114 -5.56 -9.17 11.70
CA VAL A 114 -4.68 -9.16 10.51
C VAL A 114 -3.22 -9.16 10.96
N THR A 115 -2.85 -8.27 11.88
CA THR A 115 -1.50 -8.20 12.45
C THR A 115 -1.12 -9.46 13.22
N ARG A 116 -2.03 -10.01 14.04
CA ARG A 116 -1.75 -11.28 14.75
C ARG A 116 -1.53 -12.45 13.81
N MET A 117 -2.25 -12.50 12.69
CA MET A 117 -2.04 -13.52 11.66
C MET A 117 -0.72 -13.30 10.92
N ALA A 118 -0.36 -12.05 10.63
CA ALA A 118 0.92 -11.71 10.00
C ALA A 118 2.12 -12.06 10.89
N GLU A 119 2.07 -11.74 12.18
CA GLU A 119 3.13 -12.11 13.15
C GLU A 119 3.38 -13.64 13.18
N LYS A 120 2.31 -14.43 12.97
CA LYS A 120 2.37 -15.90 13.00
C LYS A 120 2.82 -16.52 11.68
N TYR A 121 2.36 -15.98 10.54
CA TYR A 121 2.49 -16.63 9.22
C TYR A 121 3.37 -15.87 8.23
N PHE A 122 3.69 -14.61 8.50
CA PHE A 122 4.57 -13.74 7.73
C PHE A 122 5.54 -12.99 8.65
N PRO A 123 6.28 -13.68 9.53
CA PRO A 123 7.15 -13.03 10.52
C PRO A 123 8.22 -12.13 9.88
N GLU A 124 8.59 -12.38 8.62
CA GLU A 124 9.48 -11.52 7.82
C GLU A 124 8.92 -10.11 7.56
N LEU A 125 7.59 -9.93 7.58
CA LEU A 125 6.95 -8.62 7.45
C LEU A 125 6.93 -7.88 8.79
N CYS A 126 6.86 -8.62 9.90
CA CYS A 126 6.70 -8.08 11.25
C CYS A 126 8.02 -7.86 12.01
N GLU A 127 9.18 -8.08 11.38
CA GLU A 127 10.49 -8.00 12.05
C GLU A 127 10.79 -6.64 12.69
N SER A 128 10.15 -5.57 12.20
CA SER A 128 10.33 -4.20 12.68
C SER A 128 9.25 -3.74 13.66
N ASN A 129 8.29 -4.58 14.04
CA ASN A 129 7.19 -4.21 14.94
C ASN A 129 7.68 -3.78 16.32
N GLY A 130 8.86 -4.26 16.75
CA GLY A 130 9.51 -3.90 18.00
C GLY A 130 10.44 -2.69 17.94
N ASP A 131 10.56 -2.01 16.79
CA ASP A 131 11.38 -0.79 16.68
C ASP A 131 10.81 0.31 17.58
N ALA A 132 11.68 1.02 18.32
CA ALA A 132 11.25 2.07 19.24
C ALA A 132 10.56 3.27 18.55
N ARG A 133 10.69 3.37 17.23
CA ARG A 133 10.04 4.38 16.39
C ARG A 133 8.65 3.93 15.90
N ALA A 134 8.33 2.65 16.02
CA ALA A 134 7.07 2.07 15.58
C ALA A 134 5.97 2.27 16.65
N GLU A 135 4.79 2.66 16.20
CA GLU A 135 3.57 2.70 17.01
C GLU A 135 2.47 1.98 16.22
N ILE A 136 2.10 0.77 16.63
CA ILE A 136 1.03 -0.01 16.02
C ILE A 136 -0.25 0.21 16.83
N LEU A 137 -1.28 0.70 16.16
CA LEU A 137 -2.59 1.03 16.72
C LEU A 137 -3.66 0.18 16.04
N PHE A 138 -4.61 -0.29 16.86
CA PHE A 138 -5.78 -1.02 16.40
C PHE A 138 -7.01 -0.12 16.55
N ASP A 139 -7.25 0.74 15.57
CA ASP A 139 -8.27 1.80 15.61
C ASP A 139 -8.75 2.17 14.20
N ASP A 140 -9.82 2.96 14.10
CA ASP A 140 -10.33 3.48 12.83
C ASP A 140 -9.37 4.53 12.25
N GLY A 141 -8.72 4.19 11.13
CA GLY A 141 -7.82 5.08 10.40
C GLY A 141 -8.46 6.39 9.93
N ILE A 142 -9.77 6.41 9.66
CA ILE A 142 -10.50 7.63 9.30
C ILE A 142 -10.56 8.55 10.52
N ALA A 143 -10.95 8.02 11.67
CA ALA A 143 -10.99 8.75 12.93
C ALA A 143 -9.58 9.24 13.34
N TYR A 144 -8.57 8.38 13.19
CA TYR A 144 -7.18 8.73 13.45
C TYR A 144 -6.73 9.94 12.62
N MET A 145 -6.95 9.91 11.31
CA MET A 145 -6.60 11.03 10.44
C MET A 145 -7.45 12.28 10.70
N ALA A 146 -8.72 12.14 11.08
CA ALA A 146 -9.57 13.27 11.49
C ALA A 146 -9.06 13.96 12.76
N ASN A 147 -8.43 13.21 13.68
CA ASN A 147 -7.90 13.72 14.94
C ASN A 147 -6.42 14.13 14.88
N CYS A 148 -5.70 13.77 13.81
CA CYS A 148 -4.31 14.19 13.62
C CYS A 148 -4.18 15.73 13.61
N ALA A 149 -3.16 16.22 14.33
CA ALA A 149 -2.84 17.63 14.39
C ALA A 149 -2.48 18.17 12.98
N PRO A 150 -2.94 19.37 12.60
CA PRO A 150 -2.59 19.95 11.31
C PRO A 150 -1.08 20.10 11.12
N GLY A 151 -0.57 19.78 9.94
CA GLY A 151 0.86 19.93 9.61
C GLY A 151 1.81 19.09 10.47
N SER A 152 1.36 17.97 11.03
CA SER A 152 2.16 17.11 11.91
C SER A 152 2.80 15.92 11.22
N VAL A 153 2.35 15.58 10.00
CA VAL A 153 2.77 14.38 9.27
C VAL A 153 3.56 14.75 8.00
N ASP A 154 4.68 14.06 7.74
CA ASP A 154 5.46 14.23 6.51
C ASP A 154 4.89 13.36 5.39
N ILE A 155 4.57 12.10 5.70
CA ILE A 155 4.04 11.13 4.72
C ILE A 155 2.86 10.38 5.32
N VAL A 156 1.77 10.30 4.56
CA VAL A 156 0.65 9.40 4.83
C VAL A 156 0.67 8.31 3.76
N ILE A 157 0.66 7.05 4.16
CA ILE A 157 0.55 5.89 3.26
C ILE A 157 -0.77 5.21 3.58
N VAL A 158 -1.65 5.11 2.59
CA VAL A 158 -2.92 4.39 2.70
C VAL A 158 -2.73 3.04 2.02
N ASP A 159 -2.51 2.06 2.87
CA ASP A 159 -2.27 0.66 2.55
C ASP A 159 -3.53 -0.14 2.91
N SER A 160 -4.63 0.17 2.22
CA SER A 160 -5.93 -0.43 2.46
C SER A 160 -6.24 -1.52 1.45
N THR A 161 -7.23 -2.35 1.77
CA THR A 161 -7.89 -3.20 0.79
C THR A 161 -8.64 -2.37 -0.27
N ASP A 162 -9.12 -3.04 -1.31
CA ASP A 162 -10.06 -2.50 -2.30
C ASP A 162 -11.22 -1.73 -1.63
N PRO A 163 -11.83 -0.73 -2.29
CA PRO A 163 -12.85 0.16 -1.72
C PRO A 163 -14.21 -0.54 -1.49
N VAL A 164 -14.21 -1.55 -0.65
CA VAL A 164 -15.35 -2.37 -0.24
C VAL A 164 -15.29 -2.51 1.28
N GLY A 165 -16.46 -2.53 1.94
CA GLY A 165 -16.53 -2.73 3.39
C GLY A 165 -15.83 -1.60 4.17
N PRO A 166 -14.99 -1.92 5.18
CA PRO A 166 -14.33 -0.91 6.01
C PRO A 166 -13.48 0.11 5.23
N ALA A 167 -12.94 -0.26 4.07
CA ALA A 167 -12.06 0.58 3.29
C ALA A 167 -12.78 1.62 2.41
N GLU A 168 -14.09 1.51 2.18
CA GLU A 168 -14.85 2.44 1.31
C GLU A 168 -14.69 3.91 1.75
N GLY A 169 -14.65 4.15 3.06
CA GLY A 169 -14.48 5.47 3.64
C GLY A 169 -13.11 6.12 3.37
N LEU A 170 -12.09 5.34 3.00
CA LEU A 170 -10.73 5.81 2.74
C LEU A 170 -10.54 6.41 1.34
N PHE A 171 -11.56 6.31 0.46
CA PHE A 171 -11.46 6.77 -0.93
C PHE A 171 -12.30 8.03 -1.22
N ASN A 172 -12.84 8.68 -0.18
CA ASN A 172 -13.70 9.85 -0.34
C ASN A 172 -13.00 11.18 0.00
N LYS A 173 -13.60 12.28 -0.46
CA LYS A 173 -13.14 13.64 -0.17
C LYS A 173 -12.89 13.92 1.31
N ALA A 174 -13.76 13.48 2.22
CA ALA A 174 -13.66 13.84 3.64
C ALA A 174 -12.41 13.22 4.29
N PHE A 175 -12.08 11.98 3.93
CA PHE A 175 -10.85 11.34 4.35
C PHE A 175 -9.62 12.05 3.76
N PHE A 176 -9.63 12.36 2.46
CA PHE A 176 -8.54 13.10 1.82
C PHE A 176 -8.37 14.52 2.38
N GLU A 177 -9.43 15.20 2.81
CA GLU A 177 -9.36 16.50 3.49
C GLU A 177 -8.66 16.37 4.86
N SER A 178 -8.90 15.28 5.57
CA SER A 178 -8.22 14.98 6.83
C SER A 178 -6.73 14.70 6.62
N CYS A 179 -6.39 13.91 5.59
CA CYS A 179 -5.00 13.69 5.19
C CYS A 179 -4.31 15.00 4.78
N HIS A 180 -4.95 15.79 3.92
CA HIS A 180 -4.44 17.07 3.46
C HIS A 180 -4.18 18.04 4.63
N ARG A 181 -5.08 18.10 5.62
CA ARG A 181 -4.91 18.92 6.83
C ARG A 181 -3.73 18.42 7.69
N ALA A 182 -3.63 17.11 7.91
CA ALA A 182 -2.61 16.52 8.76
C ALA A 182 -1.20 16.61 8.17
N LEU A 183 -1.08 16.53 6.84
CA LEU A 183 0.18 16.67 6.12
C LEU A 183 0.77 18.07 6.27
N LYS A 184 2.10 18.15 6.34
CA LYS A 184 2.86 19.40 6.16
C LYS A 184 2.66 19.99 4.76
N ASP A 185 3.22 21.17 4.51
CA ASP A 185 3.10 21.84 3.21
C ASP A 185 3.84 21.10 2.09
N ASP A 186 4.94 20.44 2.43
CA ASP A 186 5.73 19.56 1.55
C ASP A 186 5.35 18.08 1.69
N GLY A 187 4.33 17.77 2.49
CA GLY A 187 3.92 16.40 2.78
C GLY A 187 3.32 15.67 1.57
N ILE A 188 3.44 14.34 1.60
CA ILE A 188 3.02 13.45 0.51
C ILE A 188 1.98 12.46 1.03
N LEU A 189 0.85 12.35 0.32
CA LEU A 189 -0.07 11.23 0.45
C LEU A 189 0.31 10.16 -0.57
N VAL A 190 0.38 8.91 -0.15
CA VAL A 190 0.47 7.72 -1.01
C VAL A 190 -0.81 6.93 -0.81
N GLN A 191 -1.46 6.58 -1.89
CA GLN A 191 -2.68 5.79 -1.89
C GLN A 191 -2.47 4.62 -2.84
N GLN A 192 -2.69 3.39 -2.39
CA GLN A 192 -2.82 2.27 -3.32
C GLN A 192 -3.94 2.60 -4.32
N SER A 193 -3.70 2.36 -5.61
CA SER A 193 -4.57 2.86 -6.67
C SER A 193 -4.88 1.80 -7.72
N GLU A 194 -5.00 0.55 -7.31
CA GLU A 194 -5.56 -0.51 -8.15
C GLU A 194 -4.75 -0.81 -9.43
N SER A 195 -5.30 -1.69 -10.26
CA SER A 195 -4.74 -2.04 -11.56
C SER A 195 -5.00 -0.94 -12.60
N PRO A 196 -3.94 -0.35 -13.20
CA PRO A 196 -4.12 0.62 -14.27
C PRO A 196 -4.64 -0.02 -15.57
N LEU A 197 -4.64 -1.35 -15.68
CA LEU A 197 -5.14 -2.03 -16.87
C LEU A 197 -6.67 -2.06 -16.93
N VAL A 198 -7.33 -2.26 -15.79
CA VAL A 198 -8.77 -2.55 -15.73
C VAL A 198 -9.56 -1.61 -14.82
N LEU A 199 -8.91 -0.84 -13.94
CA LEU A 199 -9.55 0.07 -12.98
C LEU A 199 -9.15 1.54 -13.18
N LEU A 200 -8.83 1.91 -14.42
CA LEU A 200 -8.35 3.26 -14.76
C LEU A 200 -9.36 4.37 -14.45
N ASP A 201 -10.66 4.10 -14.55
CA ASP A 201 -11.71 5.06 -14.18
C ASP A 201 -11.80 5.25 -12.66
N LEU A 202 -11.52 4.22 -11.87
CA LEU A 202 -11.43 4.32 -10.41
C LEU A 202 -10.22 5.17 -10.01
N ILE A 203 -9.07 4.99 -10.64
CA ILE A 203 -7.88 5.85 -10.44
C ILE A 203 -8.21 7.32 -10.70
N LYS A 204 -8.91 7.60 -11.80
CA LYS A 204 -9.34 8.97 -12.16
C LYS A 204 -10.31 9.54 -11.13
N ALA A 205 -11.29 8.76 -10.68
CA ALA A 205 -12.25 9.19 -9.66
C ALA A 205 -11.55 9.51 -8.34
N MET A 206 -10.65 8.63 -7.89
CA MET A 206 -9.85 8.81 -6.68
C MET A 206 -8.99 10.09 -6.75
N ARG A 207 -8.27 10.31 -7.86
CA ARG A 207 -7.52 11.57 -8.08
C ARG A 207 -8.41 12.80 -8.07
N ALA A 208 -9.62 12.70 -8.62
CA ALA A 208 -10.59 13.79 -8.58
C ALA A 208 -11.06 14.08 -7.15
N GLU A 209 -11.30 13.07 -6.32
CA GLU A 209 -11.62 13.23 -4.89
C GLU A 209 -10.47 13.87 -4.10
N MET A 210 -9.23 13.43 -4.34
CA MET A 210 -8.04 14.07 -3.78
C MET A 210 -7.93 15.54 -4.22
N GLY A 211 -8.22 15.82 -5.50
CA GLY A 211 -8.25 17.19 -6.03
C GLY A 211 -9.29 18.07 -5.32
N LYS A 212 -10.48 17.54 -5.04
CA LYS A 212 -11.53 18.23 -4.27
C LYS A 212 -11.09 18.50 -2.81
N ALA A 213 -10.19 17.69 -2.26
CA ALA A 213 -9.64 17.86 -0.92
C ALA A 213 -8.47 18.87 -0.85
N GLY A 214 -7.98 19.36 -2.00
CA GLY A 214 -6.95 20.39 -2.08
C GLY A 214 -5.58 19.93 -2.58
N PHE A 215 -5.41 18.64 -2.90
CA PHE A 215 -4.20 18.16 -3.57
C PHE A 215 -4.15 18.71 -5.00
N THR A 216 -2.97 19.16 -5.44
CA THR A 216 -2.82 19.88 -6.73
C THR A 216 -1.89 19.17 -7.69
N THR A 217 -1.00 18.32 -7.19
CA THR A 217 -0.02 17.58 -8.01
C THR A 217 -0.12 16.10 -7.71
N PHE A 218 -0.11 15.29 -8.77
CA PHE A 218 -0.29 13.85 -8.73
C PHE A 218 0.78 13.14 -9.54
N GLN A 219 1.14 11.93 -9.11
CA GLN A 219 1.98 10.99 -9.88
C GLN A 219 1.49 9.58 -9.57
N THR A 220 1.02 8.87 -10.59
CA THR A 220 0.72 7.44 -10.46
C THR A 220 1.98 6.64 -10.82
N LEU A 221 2.35 5.69 -9.96
CA LEU A 221 3.50 4.81 -10.13
C LEU A 221 3.00 3.37 -10.33
N PRO A 222 3.05 2.82 -11.54
CA PRO A 222 2.72 1.43 -11.80
C PRO A 222 3.87 0.50 -11.40
N PHE A 223 3.54 -0.69 -10.92
CA PHE A 223 4.50 -1.77 -10.60
C PHE A 223 3.84 -3.15 -10.74
N PRO A 224 4.61 -4.22 -11.02
CA PRO A 224 4.05 -5.56 -11.07
C PRO A 224 3.67 -6.01 -9.66
N GLN A 225 2.51 -6.66 -9.52
CA GLN A 225 2.13 -7.39 -8.32
C GLN A 225 1.48 -8.70 -8.78
N PRO A 226 2.28 -9.75 -9.05
CA PRO A 226 1.80 -10.97 -9.68
C PRO A 226 0.64 -11.65 -8.96
N CYS A 227 0.55 -11.55 -7.63
CA CYS A 227 -0.56 -12.12 -6.86
C CYS A 227 -1.87 -11.33 -6.90
N TYR A 228 -1.88 -10.09 -7.39
CA TYR A 228 -3.09 -9.27 -7.47
C TYR A 228 -3.78 -9.43 -8.83
N PRO A 229 -5.08 -9.08 -8.92
CA PRO A 229 -5.79 -9.05 -10.19
C PRO A 229 -5.00 -8.34 -11.29
N THR A 230 -4.95 -8.95 -12.48
CA THR A 230 -4.13 -8.55 -13.66
C THR A 230 -2.61 -8.72 -13.54
N GLY A 231 -2.06 -8.95 -12.34
CA GLY A 231 -0.62 -8.99 -12.10
C GLY A 231 0.07 -7.61 -12.15
N TRP A 232 -0.70 -6.54 -12.34
CA TRP A 232 -0.21 -5.18 -12.54
C TRP A 232 -0.98 -4.20 -11.66
N TRP A 233 -0.26 -3.50 -10.79
CA TRP A 233 -0.81 -2.60 -9.78
C TRP A 233 -0.22 -1.21 -9.87
N SER A 234 -0.73 -0.29 -9.05
CA SER A 234 -0.19 1.05 -8.93
C SER A 234 -0.44 1.67 -7.56
N CYS A 235 0.35 2.70 -7.26
CA CYS A 235 0.04 3.66 -6.21
C CYS A 235 -0.03 5.08 -6.80
N THR A 236 -0.83 5.95 -6.20
CA THR A 236 -0.92 7.36 -6.55
C THR A 236 -0.35 8.20 -5.43
N LEU A 237 0.65 9.01 -5.77
CA LEU A 237 1.20 10.03 -4.90
C LEU A 237 0.45 11.34 -5.15
N ALA A 238 0.13 12.06 -4.07
CA ALA A 238 -0.53 13.36 -4.12
C ALA A 238 0.14 14.35 -3.15
N ARG A 239 0.28 15.61 -3.57
CA ARG A 239 0.79 16.68 -2.70
C ARG A 239 0.18 18.06 -2.98
N LYS A 240 0.40 18.99 -2.05
CA LYS A 240 -0.04 20.40 -2.13
C LYS A 240 0.85 21.25 -3.04
N GLY A 241 2.13 20.86 -3.13
CA GLY A 241 3.19 21.56 -3.86
C GLY A 241 3.49 20.95 -5.23
N GLN A 242 4.66 21.26 -5.79
CA GLN A 242 4.99 21.05 -7.20
C GLN A 242 5.96 19.88 -7.44
N GLY A 243 5.70 19.05 -8.46
CA GLY A 243 6.60 18.03 -9.05
C GLY A 243 6.52 16.65 -8.40
N PHE A 244 7.46 15.74 -8.70
CA PHE A 244 7.78 14.53 -7.92
C PHE A 244 9.28 14.16 -8.09
N ASP A 245 10.14 15.16 -8.29
CA ASP A 245 11.58 14.94 -8.30
C ASP A 245 12.02 14.36 -6.96
N PHE A 246 12.87 13.34 -7.02
CA PHE A 246 13.32 12.62 -5.83
C PHE A 246 14.82 12.76 -5.62
N ARG A 247 15.26 12.51 -4.38
CA ARG A 247 16.66 12.54 -3.97
C ARG A 247 17.41 11.34 -4.57
N GLU A 248 17.71 11.41 -5.86
CA GLU A 248 18.26 10.29 -6.64
C GLU A 248 19.59 9.78 -6.06
N ALA A 249 20.47 10.69 -5.64
CA ALA A 249 21.73 10.34 -5.01
C ALA A 249 21.52 9.52 -3.72
N ASP A 250 20.55 9.92 -2.89
CA ASP A 250 20.25 9.23 -1.63
C ASP A 250 19.59 7.87 -1.88
N ALA A 251 18.71 7.78 -2.90
CA ALA A 251 18.12 6.51 -3.31
C ALA A 251 19.17 5.51 -3.84
N ARG A 252 20.22 6.00 -4.52
CA ARG A 252 21.36 5.19 -4.97
C ARG A 252 22.29 4.80 -3.82
N ALA A 253 22.45 5.67 -2.83
CA ALA A 253 23.34 5.49 -1.69
C ALA A 253 22.65 4.91 -0.44
N LYS A 254 21.42 4.41 -0.57
CA LYS A 254 20.63 3.91 0.56
C LYS A 254 21.38 2.83 1.36
N PRO A 255 21.33 2.85 2.70
CA PRO A 255 22.17 2.00 3.54
C PRO A 255 21.61 0.58 3.73
N PHE A 256 20.57 0.21 2.96
CA PHE A 256 19.83 -1.04 3.09
C PHE A 256 19.53 -1.63 1.72
N GLU A 257 19.44 -2.96 1.64
CA GLU A 257 19.20 -3.69 0.39
C GLU A 257 17.71 -3.78 0.07
N THR A 258 17.34 -3.67 -1.19
CA THR A 258 15.97 -3.85 -1.67
C THR A 258 15.95 -4.96 -2.72
N LEU A 259 14.82 -5.64 -2.86
CA LEU A 259 14.62 -6.70 -3.83
C LEU A 259 14.06 -6.17 -5.15
N TYR A 260 13.34 -5.05 -5.13
CA TYR A 260 12.74 -4.44 -6.34
C TYR A 260 13.15 -2.99 -6.54
N TYR A 261 12.94 -2.14 -5.53
CA TYR A 261 13.14 -0.72 -5.62
C TYR A 261 14.61 -0.37 -5.89
N THR A 262 14.82 0.47 -6.89
CA THR A 262 16.09 1.16 -7.13
C THR A 262 15.78 2.57 -7.57
N ALA A 263 16.78 3.46 -7.58
CA ALA A 263 16.61 4.79 -8.16
C ALA A 263 16.14 4.73 -9.64
N ASP A 264 16.63 3.74 -10.40
CA ASP A 264 16.26 3.56 -11.80
C ASP A 264 14.83 3.01 -11.95
N ILE A 265 14.39 2.11 -11.06
CA ILE A 265 12.99 1.66 -11.00
C ILE A 265 12.06 2.80 -10.60
N HIS A 266 12.44 3.63 -9.62
CA HIS A 266 11.66 4.81 -9.23
C HIS A 266 11.47 5.76 -10.42
N LYS A 267 12.56 6.12 -11.10
CA LYS A 267 12.53 6.95 -12.29
C LYS A 267 11.70 6.33 -13.43
N GLY A 268 11.83 5.03 -13.64
CA GLY A 268 11.03 4.29 -14.62
C GLY A 268 9.54 4.28 -14.29
N ALA A 269 9.18 4.09 -13.02
CA ALA A 269 7.80 4.07 -12.56
C ALA A 269 7.12 5.46 -12.67
N GLN A 270 7.87 6.55 -12.74
CA GLN A 270 7.30 7.87 -13.05
C GLN A 270 6.82 7.99 -14.51
N SER A 271 7.24 7.07 -15.39
CA SER A 271 6.83 7.04 -16.80
C SER A 271 5.61 6.14 -16.99
N LEU A 272 4.50 6.75 -17.42
CA LEU A 272 3.26 6.01 -17.69
C LEU A 272 3.20 5.49 -19.12
N PRO A 273 2.62 4.28 -19.34
CA PRO A 273 2.25 3.84 -20.68
C PRO A 273 1.28 4.81 -21.35
N PRO A 274 1.34 5.01 -22.69
CA PRO A 274 0.58 6.05 -23.37
C PRO A 274 -0.93 6.05 -23.11
N PHE A 275 -1.56 4.89 -22.90
CA PHE A 275 -2.99 4.82 -22.62
C PHE A 275 -3.33 5.31 -21.20
N VAL A 276 -2.46 5.04 -20.22
CA VAL A 276 -2.60 5.51 -18.83
C VAL A 276 -2.34 7.02 -18.78
N ALA A 277 -1.22 7.45 -19.36
CA ALA A 277 -0.86 8.86 -19.55
C ALA A 277 -2.03 9.68 -20.14
N LYS A 278 -2.60 9.20 -21.25
CA LYS A 278 -3.76 9.84 -21.90
C LYS A 278 -4.98 9.89 -20.98
N ALA A 279 -5.27 8.83 -20.24
CA ALA A 279 -6.43 8.77 -19.35
C ALA A 279 -6.30 9.69 -18.13
N LEU A 280 -5.08 9.89 -17.64
CA LEU A 280 -4.77 10.70 -16.46
C LEU A 280 -4.41 12.16 -16.80
N GLY A 281 -4.26 12.50 -18.09
CA GLY A 281 -3.89 13.84 -18.54
C GLY A 281 -2.41 14.16 -18.37
N GLU A 282 -1.55 13.13 -18.39
CA GLU A 282 -0.10 13.21 -18.18
C GLU A 282 0.65 12.78 -19.45
N GLY A 283 0.67 13.62 -20.49
CA GLY A 283 1.32 13.32 -21.76
C GLY A 283 1.53 14.51 -22.66
#